data_AF-A0A0K0CWM9-F1
#
_entry.id   AF-A0A0K0CWM9-F1
#
_cell.length_a   1.000
_cell.length_b   1.000
_cell.length_c   1.000
_cell.angle_alpha   90.00
_cell.angle_beta   90.00
_cell.angle_gamma   90.00
#
_symmetry.space_group_name_H-M   'P 1'
#
loop_
_entity.id
_entity.type
_entity.pdbx_description
1 polymer ?
#
loop_
_entity_poly.entity_id
_entity_poly.type
_entity_poly.pdbx_seq_one_letter_code
_entity_poly.pdbx_strand_id
1 'polypeptide(L)'
;MPKSTIDNLEVLVFGTERGMVFVVDSQAFQVMAECQISGIPVQIVTYGVFDVEYRLFVSTRNGNIFCAKRTQTVKEKPIISCKTDIVSFNILNKIVAVATTDHMLFFYSFAGKCLNSITIGESIKGLEPFRYAPKQFEGILVLLENQCHLFQIRLYTHLHLLDIIKTERSLSWMKFGQFGREEGALIVGTNDGGLFVKLFRRKASLDERVDLAAPPKPYNIKLNIPKKSKIFIDQTMRERENVNQINQVAFAEMSASSADSISTDPNHSVEIAVTVNGFGPKFRLNVKLSCTTDTTISNCQKKTPFFTRKTPLYNLWLSMVFSPSIYRFEQTLIPVSILMPGHFYTFTTLVECLEQEKVSISVWVYHVKYDLLTFLANKLWF
;
A
#
# COMPACT_ATOMS: atom_id res chain seq x y z
N MET A 1 7.04 9.16 -62.36
CA MET A 1 7.95 10.21 -61.86
C MET A 1 8.11 10.03 -60.36
N PRO A 2 9.31 9.78 -59.83
CA PRO A 2 9.50 9.77 -58.39
C PRO A 2 9.38 11.21 -57.91
N LYS A 3 8.47 11.45 -56.95
CA LYS A 3 8.46 12.71 -56.19
C LYS A 3 9.84 12.80 -55.53
N SER A 4 10.60 13.84 -55.85
CA SER A 4 11.83 14.19 -55.16
C SER A 4 11.52 14.33 -53.66
N THR A 5 11.87 13.32 -52.87
CA THR A 5 12.04 13.45 -51.43
C THR A 5 13.15 14.46 -51.25
N ILE A 6 12.77 15.72 -51.01
CA ILE A 6 13.68 16.67 -50.38
C ILE A 6 14.02 16.02 -49.04
N ASP A 7 15.28 15.62 -48.87
CA ASP A 7 15.75 15.05 -47.60
C ASP A 7 15.52 16.10 -46.52
N ASN A 8 14.48 15.89 -45.70
CA ASN A 8 14.21 16.76 -44.57
C ASN A 8 15.37 16.60 -43.60
N LEU A 9 16.12 17.68 -43.37
CA LEU A 9 17.18 17.68 -42.37
C LEU A 9 16.61 17.49 -40.97
N GLU A 10 17.23 16.59 -40.22
CA GLU A 10 16.88 16.37 -38.82
C GLU A 10 17.49 17.46 -37.94
N VAL A 11 16.77 17.85 -36.89
CA VAL A 11 17.19 18.86 -35.93
C VAL A 11 17.33 18.21 -34.57
N LEU A 12 18.46 18.40 -33.91
CA LEU A 12 18.73 17.83 -32.59
C LEU A 12 18.16 18.75 -31.51
N VAL A 13 17.55 18.14 -30.48
CA VAL A 13 17.06 18.87 -29.29
C VAL A 13 17.59 18.18 -28.05
N PHE A 14 18.20 18.93 -27.14
CA PHE A 14 18.63 18.40 -25.84
C PHE A 14 18.43 19.41 -24.71
N GLY A 15 18.31 18.88 -23.49
CA GLY A 15 18.19 19.65 -22.26
C GLY A 15 19.45 19.51 -21.42
N THR A 16 19.69 20.50 -20.56
CA THR A 16 20.81 20.50 -19.61
C THR A 16 20.32 20.57 -18.17
N GLU A 17 21.17 20.19 -17.21
CA GLU A 17 20.83 20.26 -15.78
C GLU A 17 20.58 21.70 -15.28
N ARG A 18 20.99 22.72 -16.04
CA ARG A 18 20.75 24.14 -15.71
C ARG A 18 19.36 24.64 -16.13
N GLY A 19 18.51 23.77 -16.68
CA GLY A 19 17.19 24.16 -17.16
C GLY A 19 17.15 24.72 -18.57
N MET A 20 18.28 24.74 -19.29
CA MET A 20 18.33 25.18 -20.68
C MET A 20 17.99 24.03 -21.63
N VAL A 21 17.20 24.33 -22.66
CA VAL A 21 16.89 23.45 -23.79
C VAL A 21 17.42 24.09 -25.06
N PHE A 22 18.23 23.34 -25.80
CA PHE A 22 18.88 23.78 -27.03
C PHE A 22 18.32 23.03 -28.22
N VAL A 23 18.16 23.75 -29.33
CA VAL A 23 17.83 23.23 -30.64
C VAL A 23 19.04 23.47 -31.54
N VAL A 24 19.60 22.41 -32.09
CA VAL A 24 20.89 22.41 -32.78
C VAL A 24 20.76 21.80 -34.16
N ASP A 25 21.38 22.46 -35.13
CA ASP A 25 21.50 21.96 -36.49
C ASP A 25 22.38 20.70 -36.51
N SER A 26 21.89 19.61 -37.11
CA SER A 26 22.60 18.31 -37.10
C SER A 26 23.85 18.27 -37.98
N GLN A 27 24.03 19.22 -38.91
CA GLN A 27 25.17 19.27 -39.83
C GLN A 27 26.21 20.31 -39.40
N ALA A 28 25.75 21.52 -39.09
CA ALA A 28 26.60 22.64 -38.71
C ALA A 28 26.94 22.66 -37.21
N PHE A 29 26.22 21.89 -36.39
CA PHE A 29 26.34 21.87 -34.93
C PHE A 29 26.19 23.26 -34.28
N GLN A 30 25.42 24.14 -34.92
CA GLN A 30 25.13 25.47 -34.43
C GLN A 30 23.80 25.50 -33.67
N VAL A 31 23.76 26.27 -32.59
CA VAL A 31 22.53 26.51 -31.85
C VAL A 31 21.61 27.39 -32.69
N MET A 32 20.47 26.83 -33.08
CA MET A 32 19.46 27.51 -33.90
C MET A 32 18.42 28.23 -33.02
N ALA A 33 18.12 27.66 -31.85
CA ALA A 33 17.23 28.23 -30.86
C ALA A 33 17.56 27.68 -29.46
N GLU A 34 17.25 28.46 -28.44
CA GLU A 34 17.37 28.05 -27.04
C GLU A 34 16.21 28.59 -26.21
N CYS A 35 15.88 27.88 -25.13
CA CYS A 35 14.94 28.38 -24.15
C CYS A 35 15.27 27.90 -22.73
N GLN A 36 14.94 28.73 -21.75
CA GLN A 36 15.05 28.40 -20.33
C GLN A 36 13.71 27.84 -19.83
N ILE A 37 13.77 26.69 -19.16
CA ILE A 37 12.64 26.05 -18.47
C ILE A 37 12.78 26.29 -16.98
N SER A 38 11.67 26.52 -16.29
CA SER A 38 11.59 26.61 -14.83
C SER A 38 11.61 25.20 -14.21
N GLY A 39 12.79 24.58 -14.22
CA GLY A 39 13.02 23.23 -13.70
C GLY A 39 14.05 22.46 -14.55
N ILE A 40 14.47 21.31 -14.04
CA ILE A 40 15.47 20.46 -14.71
C ILE A 40 14.77 19.52 -15.71
N PRO A 41 15.04 19.62 -17.03
CA PRO A 41 14.50 18.73 -18.04
C PRO A 41 14.86 17.26 -17.79
N VAL A 42 13.90 16.36 -17.97
CA VAL A 42 14.09 14.90 -17.84
C VAL A 42 13.85 14.21 -19.16
N GLN A 43 12.72 14.49 -19.80
CA GLN A 43 12.34 13.95 -21.11
C GLN A 43 11.80 15.08 -21.98
N ILE A 44 12.21 15.09 -23.25
CA ILE A 44 11.76 16.05 -24.27
C ILE A 44 11.06 15.27 -25.38
N VAL A 45 9.87 15.72 -25.77
CA VAL A 45 9.13 15.17 -26.91
C VAL A 45 8.78 16.32 -27.84
N THR A 46 9.11 16.15 -29.12
CA THR A 46 8.94 17.19 -30.14
C THR A 46 7.71 16.90 -31.00
N TYR A 47 7.11 17.96 -31.54
CA TYR A 47 6.02 17.87 -32.50
C TYR A 47 6.13 19.00 -33.52
N GLY A 48 6.04 18.66 -34.81
CA GLY A 48 6.01 19.61 -35.92
C GLY A 48 7.33 19.71 -36.69
N VAL A 49 7.49 20.80 -37.45
CA VAL A 49 8.61 21.06 -38.36
C VAL A 49 9.26 22.38 -37.95
N PHE A 50 10.59 22.41 -37.83
CA PHE A 50 11.32 23.55 -37.30
C PHE A 50 11.04 24.86 -38.05
N ASP A 51 11.08 24.83 -39.38
CA ASP A 51 10.89 26.00 -40.25
C ASP A 51 9.43 26.39 -40.49
N VAL A 52 8.46 25.63 -39.95
CA VAL A 52 7.03 25.92 -40.09
C VAL A 52 6.46 26.23 -38.71
N GLU A 53 6.14 25.20 -37.95
CA GLU A 53 5.63 25.28 -36.58
C GLU A 53 6.16 24.07 -35.82
N TYR A 54 6.87 24.32 -34.72
CA TYR A 54 7.30 23.28 -33.80
C TYR A 54 6.84 23.57 -32.38
N ARG A 55 6.69 22.48 -31.62
CA ARG A 55 6.43 22.48 -30.19
C ARG A 55 7.38 21.51 -29.50
N LEU A 56 8.08 21.99 -28.49
CA LEU A 56 8.91 21.18 -27.60
C LEU A 56 8.14 21.00 -26.30
N PHE A 57 7.76 19.76 -26.00
CA PHE A 57 7.21 19.41 -24.71
C PHE A 57 8.34 18.92 -23.83
N VAL A 58 8.52 19.57 -22.68
CA VAL A 58 9.65 19.32 -21.79
C VAL A 58 9.09 18.97 -20.42
N SER A 59 9.28 17.71 -20.01
CA SER A 59 9.01 17.29 -18.64
C SER A 59 10.17 17.67 -17.73
N THR A 60 9.86 17.95 -16.48
CA THR A 60 10.83 18.31 -15.45
C THR A 60 10.81 17.32 -14.29
N ARG A 61 11.88 17.29 -13.49
CA ARG A 61 11.98 16.46 -12.27
C ARG A 61 10.86 16.70 -11.26
N ASN A 62 10.18 17.84 -11.32
CA ASN A 62 9.12 18.23 -10.39
C ASN A 62 7.70 17.84 -10.88
N GLY A 63 7.59 16.89 -11.83
CA GLY A 63 6.29 16.45 -12.35
C GLY A 63 5.55 17.48 -13.21
N ASN A 64 6.25 18.48 -13.74
CA ASN A 64 5.68 19.52 -14.59
C ASN A 64 6.09 19.34 -16.06
N ILE A 65 5.17 19.61 -16.99
CA ILE A 65 5.44 19.67 -18.43
C ILE A 65 5.27 21.11 -18.94
N PHE A 66 6.30 21.62 -19.59
CA PHE A 66 6.31 22.90 -20.29
C PHE A 66 6.17 22.69 -21.79
N CYS A 67 5.66 23.70 -22.49
CA CYS A 67 5.54 23.70 -23.95
C CYS A 67 6.23 24.94 -24.50
N ALA A 68 7.37 24.77 -25.16
CA ALA A 68 8.04 25.82 -25.91
C ALA A 68 7.55 25.80 -27.36
N LYS A 69 7.18 26.95 -27.90
CA LYS A 69 6.74 27.09 -29.30
C LYS A 69 7.68 28.01 -30.04
N ARG A 70 7.72 27.85 -31.37
CA ARG A 70 8.44 28.78 -32.25
C ARG A 70 8.03 30.22 -31.96
N THR A 71 9.02 31.11 -31.83
CA THR A 71 8.86 32.57 -31.60
C THR A 71 8.09 32.99 -30.33
N GLN A 72 7.72 32.06 -29.45
CA GLN A 72 7.08 32.39 -28.17
C GLN A 72 8.05 32.12 -27.02
N THR A 73 8.17 33.10 -26.14
CA THR A 73 8.83 32.90 -24.85
C THR A 73 8.09 31.82 -24.07
N VAL A 74 8.85 30.89 -23.48
CA VAL A 74 8.29 29.85 -22.63
C VAL A 74 7.56 30.51 -21.47
N LYS A 75 6.33 30.08 -21.22
CA LYS A 75 5.54 30.58 -20.09
C LYS A 75 6.18 30.12 -18.79
N GLU A 76 6.21 30.99 -17.78
CA GLU A 76 6.68 30.63 -16.44
C GLU A 76 5.86 29.50 -15.80
N LYS A 77 4.56 29.43 -16.13
CA LYS A 77 3.67 28.39 -15.65
C LYS A 77 3.70 27.17 -16.57
N PRO A 78 3.80 25.95 -16.03
CA PRO A 78 3.70 24.73 -16.81
C PRO A 78 2.32 24.57 -17.44
N ILE A 79 2.25 23.84 -18.55
CA ILE A 79 0.96 23.53 -19.20
C ILE A 79 0.26 22.36 -18.52
N ILE A 80 1.03 21.45 -17.90
CA ILE A 80 0.54 20.29 -17.18
C ILE A 80 1.36 20.18 -15.90
N SER A 81 0.67 20.07 -14.76
CA SER A 81 1.27 19.79 -13.46
C SER A 81 0.67 18.49 -12.93
N CYS A 82 1.49 17.46 -12.81
CA CYS A 82 1.12 16.21 -12.18
C CYS A 82 1.29 16.34 -10.66
N LYS A 83 0.50 15.58 -9.89
CA LYS A 83 0.64 15.51 -8.43
C LYS A 83 1.84 14.69 -8.00
N THR A 84 2.27 13.79 -8.88
CA THR A 84 3.32 12.79 -8.69
C THR A 84 4.30 12.89 -9.86
N ASP A 85 5.46 12.26 -9.69
CA ASP A 85 6.51 12.29 -10.70
C ASP A 85 6.07 11.61 -12.00
N ILE A 86 6.55 12.15 -13.11
CA ILE A 86 6.30 11.64 -14.45
C ILE A 86 7.33 10.55 -14.74
N VAL A 87 6.86 9.34 -15.01
CA VAL A 87 7.72 8.22 -15.44
C VAL A 87 8.13 8.40 -16.90
N SER A 88 7.15 8.65 -17.76
CA SER A 88 7.34 8.85 -19.19
C SER A 88 6.14 9.55 -19.78
N PHE A 89 6.33 10.30 -20.86
CA PHE A 89 5.24 10.85 -21.65
C PHE A 89 5.54 10.77 -23.15
N ASN A 90 4.49 10.78 -23.98
CA ASN A 90 4.62 10.78 -25.44
C ASN A 90 3.45 11.51 -26.12
N ILE A 91 3.58 11.75 -27.42
CA ILE A 91 2.58 12.47 -28.22
C ILE A 91 1.94 11.53 -29.24
N LEU A 92 0.61 11.54 -29.25
CA LEU A 92 -0.24 10.72 -30.12
C LEU A 92 -1.37 11.60 -30.64
N ASN A 93 -1.47 11.79 -31.95
CA ASN A 93 -2.53 12.56 -32.59
C ASN A 93 -2.92 13.87 -31.86
N LYS A 94 -1.92 14.72 -31.55
CA LYS A 94 -2.08 15.99 -30.79
C LYS A 94 -2.60 15.86 -29.35
N ILE A 95 -2.47 14.67 -28.77
CA ILE A 95 -2.71 14.36 -27.36
C ILE A 95 -1.36 14.04 -26.72
N VAL A 96 -1.15 14.55 -25.51
CA VAL A 96 0.01 14.24 -24.67
C VAL A 96 -0.41 13.14 -23.69
N ALA A 97 0.09 11.93 -23.90
CA ALA A 97 -0.09 10.81 -22.97
C ALA A 97 1.01 10.87 -21.90
N VAL A 98 0.64 10.89 -20.63
CA VAL A 98 1.54 11.06 -19.48
C VAL A 98 1.32 9.92 -18.51
N ALA A 99 2.37 9.16 -18.20
CA ALA A 99 2.38 8.14 -17.16
C ALA A 99 3.07 8.67 -15.91
N THR A 100 2.44 8.43 -14.77
CA THR A 100 2.90 8.89 -13.47
C THR A 100 3.18 7.73 -12.51
N THR A 101 3.93 8.00 -11.44
CA THR A 101 4.36 6.98 -10.47
C THR A 101 3.23 6.40 -9.62
N ASP A 102 2.07 7.07 -9.54
CA ASP A 102 0.84 6.61 -8.87
C ASP A 102 -0.03 5.72 -9.76
N HIS A 103 0.56 5.00 -10.72
CA HIS A 103 -0.12 4.03 -11.57
C HIS A 103 -1.24 4.63 -12.42
N MET A 104 -1.14 5.92 -12.75
CA MET A 104 -2.12 6.63 -13.57
C MET A 104 -1.56 6.92 -14.95
N LEU A 105 -2.44 6.81 -15.95
CA LEU A 105 -2.19 7.24 -17.32
C LEU A 105 -3.17 8.35 -17.68
N PHE A 106 -2.62 9.54 -17.91
CA PHE A 106 -3.39 10.73 -18.27
C PHE A 106 -3.24 11.04 -19.74
N PHE A 107 -4.30 11.57 -20.34
CA PHE A 107 -4.31 12.09 -21.70
C PHE A 107 -4.66 13.57 -21.66
N TYR A 108 -3.74 14.43 -22.06
CA TYR A 108 -3.94 15.88 -22.09
C TYR A 108 -3.99 16.41 -23.52
N SER A 109 -4.73 17.49 -23.74
CA SER A 109 -4.58 18.26 -24.98
C SER A 109 -3.27 19.05 -24.97
N PHE A 110 -2.84 19.54 -26.14
CA PHE A 110 -1.69 20.45 -26.24
C PHE A 110 -1.87 21.77 -25.47
N ALA A 111 -3.09 22.10 -25.06
CA ALA A 111 -3.38 23.26 -24.21
C ALA A 111 -3.28 22.95 -22.70
N GLY A 112 -3.04 21.69 -22.32
CA GLY A 112 -2.95 21.26 -20.92
C GLY A 112 -4.26 20.80 -20.29
N LYS A 113 -5.37 20.73 -21.06
CA LYS A 113 -6.65 20.23 -20.54
C LYS A 113 -6.60 18.70 -20.44
N CYS A 114 -6.90 18.16 -19.26
CA CYS A 114 -7.07 16.71 -19.07
C CYS A 114 -8.30 16.24 -19.86
N LEU A 115 -8.09 15.33 -20.80
CA LEU A 115 -9.12 14.72 -21.64
C LEU A 115 -9.63 13.42 -21.01
N ASN A 116 -8.71 12.57 -20.54
CA ASN A 116 -9.03 11.31 -19.90
C ASN A 116 -7.95 10.92 -18.88
N SER A 117 -8.32 10.04 -17.95
CA SER A 117 -7.51 9.54 -16.85
C SER A 117 -7.84 8.07 -16.62
N ILE A 118 -6.84 7.19 -16.68
CA ILE A 118 -6.99 5.75 -16.53
C ILE A 118 -6.12 5.28 -15.37
N THR A 119 -6.73 4.61 -14.39
CA THR A 119 -6.01 3.90 -13.33
C THR A 119 -5.56 2.53 -13.84
N ILE A 120 -4.25 2.31 -13.91
CA ILE A 120 -3.67 1.06 -14.42
C ILE A 120 -3.58 -0.01 -13.34
N GLY A 121 -3.35 0.39 -12.09
CA GLY A 121 -3.21 -0.49 -10.92
C GLY A 121 -1.89 -1.26 -10.84
N GLU A 122 -0.95 -1.00 -11.75
CA GLU A 122 0.38 -1.63 -11.81
C GLU A 122 1.45 -0.56 -12.06
N SER A 123 2.71 -0.85 -11.67
CA SER A 123 3.83 0.08 -11.89
C SER A 123 4.09 0.26 -13.38
N ILE A 124 4.15 1.51 -13.84
CA ILE A 124 4.44 1.84 -15.22
C ILE A 124 5.95 2.07 -15.32
N LYS A 125 6.61 1.42 -16.29
CA LYS A 125 8.04 1.64 -16.59
C LYS A 125 8.29 2.60 -17.73
N GLY A 126 7.38 2.66 -18.70
CA GLY A 126 7.62 3.45 -19.90
C GLY A 126 6.44 3.45 -20.84
N LEU A 127 6.42 4.46 -21.70
CA LEU A 127 5.42 4.64 -22.75
C LEU A 127 6.11 4.61 -24.11
N GLU A 128 5.54 3.87 -25.05
CA GLU A 128 6.01 3.84 -26.44
C GLU A 128 4.84 4.12 -27.38
N PRO A 129 4.98 5.06 -28.34
CA PRO A 129 3.93 5.32 -29.31
C PRO A 129 3.77 4.13 -30.26
N PHE A 130 2.53 3.66 -30.39
CA PHE A 130 2.14 2.67 -31.39
C PHE A 130 1.58 3.42 -32.60
N ARG A 131 2.36 3.53 -33.68
CA ARG A 131 1.92 4.15 -34.93
C ARG A 131 1.99 3.13 -36.05
N TYR A 132 0.84 2.69 -36.53
CA TYR A 132 0.75 1.71 -37.62
C TYR A 132 0.16 2.37 -38.87
N ALA A 133 1.05 2.86 -39.73
CA ALA A 133 0.70 3.62 -40.94
C ALA A 133 -0.31 2.92 -41.87
N PRO A 134 -0.24 1.60 -42.12
CA PRO A 134 -1.16 0.93 -43.05
C PRO A 134 -2.63 0.98 -42.64
N LYS A 135 -2.93 1.13 -41.34
CA LYS A 135 -4.29 1.32 -40.83
C LYS A 135 -4.55 2.74 -40.33
N GLN A 136 -3.59 3.66 -40.51
CA GLN A 136 -3.66 5.02 -39.96
C GLN A 136 -4.01 5.03 -38.47
N PHE A 137 -3.51 4.04 -37.74
CA PHE A 137 -3.87 3.82 -36.35
C PHE A 137 -2.77 4.32 -35.42
N GLU A 138 -3.16 5.05 -34.37
CA GLU A 138 -2.27 5.50 -33.30
C GLU A 138 -2.79 5.09 -31.92
N GLY A 139 -1.89 4.62 -31.06
CA GLY A 139 -2.16 4.29 -29.67
C GLY A 139 -0.89 4.42 -28.82
N ILE A 140 -1.02 4.16 -27.51
CA ILE A 140 0.11 4.09 -26.60
C ILE A 140 0.30 2.68 -26.08
N LEU A 141 1.52 2.16 -26.20
CA LEU A 141 1.93 0.97 -25.47
C LEU A 141 2.42 1.41 -24.10
N VAL A 142 1.92 0.73 -23.07
CA VAL A 142 2.31 0.93 -21.68
C VAL A 142 3.06 -0.29 -21.20
N LEU A 143 4.31 -0.09 -20.80
CA LEU A 143 5.16 -1.13 -20.24
C LEU A 143 4.89 -1.21 -18.75
N LEU A 144 4.42 -2.37 -18.28
CA LEU A 144 4.08 -2.58 -16.89
C LEU A 144 5.10 -3.49 -16.20
N GLU A 145 5.41 -3.14 -14.96
CA GLU A 145 6.12 -3.98 -14.01
C GLU A 145 5.10 -4.51 -13.01
N ASN A 146 4.86 -5.83 -13.08
CA ASN A 146 3.90 -6.50 -12.22
C ASN A 146 4.61 -7.15 -11.04
N GLN A 147 3.98 -7.14 -9.87
CA GLN A 147 4.52 -7.71 -8.62
C GLN A 147 4.11 -9.17 -8.38
N CYS A 148 3.10 -9.70 -9.08
CA CYS A 148 2.48 -10.96 -8.67
C CYS A 148 2.73 -12.18 -9.56
N HIS A 149 2.75 -12.15 -10.91
CA HIS A 149 3.08 -13.39 -11.68
C HIS A 149 3.45 -13.23 -13.16
N LEU A 150 2.94 -12.23 -13.90
CA LEU A 150 3.23 -12.05 -15.34
C LEU A 150 3.44 -10.58 -15.66
N PHE A 151 4.50 -10.27 -16.42
CA PHE A 151 4.74 -8.93 -16.95
C PHE A 151 3.82 -8.66 -18.14
N GLN A 152 3.38 -7.41 -18.28
CA GLN A 152 2.38 -7.05 -19.28
C GLN A 152 2.79 -5.81 -20.06
N ILE A 153 2.45 -5.82 -21.35
CA ILE A 153 2.43 -4.62 -22.20
C ILE A 153 0.98 -4.43 -22.61
N ARG A 154 0.43 -3.24 -22.35
CA ARG A 154 -0.97 -2.91 -22.68
C ARG A 154 -1.03 -1.86 -23.78
N LEU A 155 -1.89 -2.06 -24.77
CA LEU A 155 -2.14 -1.09 -25.83
C LEU A 155 -3.41 -0.30 -25.50
N TYR A 156 -3.27 1.01 -25.31
CA TYR A 156 -4.37 1.92 -25.05
C TYR A 156 -4.57 2.89 -26.20
N THR A 157 -5.82 3.23 -26.46
CA THR A 157 -6.19 4.50 -27.08
C THR A 157 -6.37 5.55 -25.98
N HIS A 158 -6.57 6.81 -26.36
CA HIS A 158 -6.93 7.85 -25.38
C HIS A 158 -8.26 7.58 -24.63
N LEU A 159 -9.05 6.58 -25.07
CA LEU A 159 -10.35 6.24 -24.48
C LEU A 159 -10.34 4.89 -23.77
N HIS A 160 -9.81 3.84 -24.41
CA HIS A 160 -9.99 2.45 -23.98
C HIS A 160 -8.74 1.59 -24.18
N LEU A 161 -8.65 0.51 -23.40
CA LEU A 161 -7.70 -0.57 -23.59
C LEU A 161 -8.12 -1.43 -24.80
N LEU A 162 -7.16 -1.78 -25.64
CA LEU A 162 -7.38 -2.57 -26.85
C LEU A 162 -6.72 -3.95 -26.83
N ASP A 163 -5.53 -4.06 -26.24
CA ASP A 163 -4.81 -5.35 -26.24
C ASP A 163 -3.88 -5.48 -25.04
N ILE A 164 -3.60 -6.73 -24.66
CA ILE A 164 -2.74 -7.10 -23.54
C ILE A 164 -1.79 -8.21 -23.98
N ILE A 165 -0.51 -7.87 -24.03
CA ILE A 165 0.58 -8.82 -24.24
C ILE A 165 1.10 -9.25 -22.87
N LYS A 166 0.95 -10.54 -22.52
CA LYS A 166 1.51 -11.14 -21.30
C LYS A 166 2.82 -11.86 -21.60
N THR A 167 3.78 -11.76 -20.69
CA THR A 167 5.11 -12.39 -20.76
C THR A 167 5.57 -12.81 -19.36
N GLU A 168 6.29 -13.93 -19.25
CA GLU A 168 6.82 -14.43 -17.97
C GLU A 168 8.15 -13.76 -17.57
N ARG A 169 8.85 -13.15 -18.53
CA ARG A 169 10.15 -12.51 -18.33
C ARG A 169 9.99 -11.04 -17.93
N SER A 170 10.87 -10.60 -17.04
CA SER A 170 10.94 -9.20 -16.60
C SER A 170 11.37 -8.30 -17.74
N LEU A 171 10.57 -7.27 -18.00
CA LEU A 171 10.77 -6.37 -19.14
C LEU A 171 11.54 -5.12 -18.71
N SER A 172 12.44 -4.67 -19.60
CA SER A 172 13.31 -3.51 -19.42
C SER A 172 12.82 -2.31 -20.23
N TRP A 173 12.71 -2.49 -21.54
CA TRP A 173 12.34 -1.45 -22.50
C TRP A 173 11.60 -2.05 -23.69
N MET A 174 10.92 -1.20 -24.46
CA MET A 174 10.24 -1.60 -25.68
C MET A 174 10.38 -0.53 -26.76
N LYS A 175 10.34 -0.95 -28.02
CA LYS A 175 10.31 -0.06 -29.19
C LYS A 175 9.35 -0.61 -30.23
N PHE A 176 8.48 0.23 -30.77
CA PHE A 176 7.57 -0.16 -31.84
C PHE A 176 7.90 0.59 -33.12
N GLY A 177 7.94 -0.13 -34.25
CA GLY A 177 8.14 0.49 -35.55
C GLY A 177 8.41 -0.53 -36.65
N GLN A 178 8.92 -0.03 -37.77
CA GLN A 178 9.35 -0.87 -38.88
C GLN A 178 10.61 -1.65 -38.52
N PHE A 179 10.58 -2.97 -38.73
CA PHE A 179 11.73 -3.84 -38.54
C PHE A 179 11.93 -4.69 -39.81
N GLY A 180 12.96 -4.34 -40.57
CA GLY A 180 13.21 -4.93 -41.89
C GLY A 180 12.04 -4.65 -42.84
N ARG A 181 11.41 -5.73 -43.35
CA ARG A 181 10.26 -5.65 -44.26
C ARG A 181 8.91 -5.55 -43.55
N GLU A 182 8.88 -5.77 -42.23
CA GLU A 182 7.64 -5.69 -41.47
C GLU A 182 7.44 -4.26 -40.96
N GLU A 183 6.31 -3.65 -41.32
CA GLU A 183 5.99 -2.26 -40.96
C GLU A 183 5.60 -2.08 -39.49
N GLY A 184 5.18 -3.16 -38.82
CA GLY A 184 4.78 -3.14 -37.42
C GLY A 184 5.43 -4.28 -36.65
N ALA A 185 6.51 -3.98 -35.95
CA ALA A 185 7.19 -4.89 -35.05
C ALA A 185 7.39 -4.22 -33.69
N LEU A 186 7.05 -4.95 -32.63
CA LEU A 186 7.35 -4.61 -31.24
C LEU A 186 8.60 -5.36 -30.81
N ILE A 187 9.69 -4.62 -30.60
CA ILE A 187 10.93 -5.13 -30.06
C ILE A 187 10.91 -4.90 -28.55
N VAL A 188 11.19 -5.94 -27.76
CA VAL A 188 11.16 -5.87 -26.30
C VAL A 188 12.45 -6.45 -25.74
N GLY A 189 13.15 -5.64 -24.94
CA GLY A 189 14.32 -6.06 -24.18
C GLY A 189 13.93 -6.51 -22.77
N THR A 190 14.49 -7.63 -22.32
CA THR A 190 14.29 -8.17 -20.98
C THR A 190 15.45 -7.82 -20.06
N ASN A 191 15.20 -7.80 -18.75
CA ASN A 191 16.23 -7.43 -17.75
C ASN A 191 17.37 -8.45 -17.64
N ASP A 192 17.18 -9.68 -18.12
CA ASP A 192 18.20 -10.73 -18.20
C ASP A 192 19.07 -10.61 -19.47
N GLY A 193 18.94 -9.53 -20.25
CA GLY A 193 19.70 -9.30 -21.48
C GLY A 193 19.12 -9.99 -22.72
N GLY A 194 17.98 -10.68 -22.58
CA GLY A 194 17.24 -11.25 -23.70
C GLY A 194 16.54 -10.19 -24.55
N LEU A 195 16.17 -10.60 -25.76
CA LEU A 195 15.42 -9.79 -26.71
C LEU A 195 14.39 -10.67 -27.42
N PHE A 196 13.16 -10.20 -27.55
CA PHE A 196 12.18 -10.85 -28.41
C PHE A 196 11.41 -9.84 -29.26
N VAL A 197 10.96 -10.30 -30.41
CA VAL A 197 10.24 -9.48 -31.39
C VAL A 197 8.84 -10.04 -31.57
N LYS A 198 7.83 -9.18 -31.46
CA LYS A 198 6.43 -9.52 -31.80
C LYS A 198 5.99 -8.75 -33.04
N LEU A 199 5.63 -9.48 -34.08
CA LEU A 199 5.14 -8.89 -35.33
C LEU A 199 3.64 -8.61 -35.21
N PHE A 200 3.24 -7.39 -35.60
CA PHE A 200 1.85 -7.01 -35.66
C PHE A 200 1.18 -7.63 -36.89
N ARG A 201 0.06 -8.33 -36.68
CA ARG A 201 -0.64 -9.00 -37.78
C ARG A 201 -1.37 -7.96 -38.63
N ARG A 202 -1.07 -7.93 -39.94
CA ARG A 202 -1.71 -7.00 -40.90
C ARG A 202 -3.24 -7.07 -40.90
N LYS A 203 -3.80 -8.25 -40.61
CA LYS A 203 -5.25 -8.50 -40.56
C LYS A 203 -5.89 -8.29 -39.17
N ALA A 204 -5.14 -7.94 -38.12
CA ALA A 204 -5.70 -7.77 -36.77
C ALA A 204 -6.68 -6.58 -36.72
N SER A 205 -7.89 -6.77 -36.18
CA SER A 205 -8.80 -5.66 -35.84
C SER A 205 -8.35 -4.98 -34.55
N LEU A 206 -8.56 -3.66 -34.46
CA LEU A 206 -8.23 -2.85 -33.27
C LEU A 206 -9.47 -2.11 -32.75
N ASP A 207 -10.65 -2.63 -33.07
CA ASP A 207 -11.93 -2.00 -32.76
C ASP A 207 -12.54 -2.53 -31.44
N GLU A 208 -12.09 -3.71 -31.01
CA GLU A 208 -12.61 -4.37 -29.81
C GLU A 208 -11.96 -3.81 -28.55
N ARG A 209 -12.81 -3.40 -27.60
CA ARG A 209 -12.36 -2.94 -26.28
C ARG A 209 -12.13 -4.14 -25.40
N VAL A 210 -11.03 -4.13 -24.66
CA VAL A 210 -10.73 -5.14 -23.65
C VAL A 210 -11.11 -4.60 -22.27
N ASP A 211 -12.15 -5.18 -21.68
CA ASP A 211 -12.54 -4.87 -20.31
C ASP A 211 -11.74 -5.74 -19.33
N LEU A 212 -10.83 -5.12 -18.57
CA LEU A 212 -10.06 -5.78 -17.50
C LEU A 212 -10.96 -6.31 -16.38
N ALA A 213 -12.06 -5.60 -16.14
CA ALA A 213 -13.08 -5.92 -15.16
C ALA A 213 -14.39 -6.23 -15.89
N ALA A 214 -14.38 -7.23 -16.77
CA ALA A 214 -15.64 -7.84 -17.17
C ALA A 214 -16.40 -8.19 -15.88
N PRO A 215 -17.65 -7.72 -15.70
CA PRO A 215 -18.40 -8.07 -14.51
C PRO A 215 -18.35 -9.59 -14.41
N PRO A 216 -18.04 -10.13 -13.22
CA PRO A 216 -18.00 -11.57 -13.07
C PRO A 216 -19.27 -12.12 -13.68
N LYS A 217 -19.14 -12.99 -14.69
CA LYS A 217 -20.30 -13.69 -15.26
C LYS A 217 -21.09 -14.17 -14.05
N PRO A 218 -22.41 -13.88 -13.96
CA PRO A 218 -23.20 -14.23 -12.79
C PRO A 218 -23.11 -15.74 -12.62
N TYR A 219 -22.15 -16.17 -11.82
CA TYR A 219 -22.09 -17.51 -11.32
C TYR A 219 -23.32 -17.59 -10.45
N ASN A 220 -24.16 -18.60 -10.70
CA ASN A 220 -25.20 -19.01 -9.76
C ASN A 220 -24.50 -19.48 -8.47
N ILE A 221 -23.88 -18.56 -7.72
CA ILE A 221 -23.39 -18.80 -6.38
C ILE A 221 -24.66 -18.94 -5.56
N LYS A 222 -25.10 -20.19 -5.44
CA LYS A 222 -26.05 -20.58 -4.43
C LYS A 222 -25.41 -20.23 -3.10
N LEU A 223 -25.78 -19.09 -2.53
CA LEU A 223 -25.36 -18.69 -1.20
C LEU A 223 -25.61 -19.88 -0.29
N ASN A 224 -24.55 -20.39 0.35
CA ASN A 224 -24.65 -21.53 1.24
C ASN A 224 -25.21 -21.07 2.58
N ILE A 225 -26.45 -20.59 2.56
CA ILE A 225 -27.18 -20.16 3.75
C ILE A 225 -27.50 -21.44 4.52
N PRO A 226 -26.93 -21.62 5.73
CA PRO A 226 -27.21 -22.79 6.53
C PRO A 226 -28.71 -22.88 6.81
N LYS A 227 -29.31 -24.04 6.59
CA LYS A 227 -30.72 -24.25 6.92
C LYS A 227 -30.87 -24.27 8.44
N LYS A 228 -31.90 -23.59 8.96
CA LYS A 228 -32.28 -23.67 10.38
C LYS A 228 -32.60 -25.12 10.72
N SER A 229 -31.90 -25.68 11.70
CA SER A 229 -32.14 -27.03 12.19
C SER A 229 -33.41 -27.08 13.05
N LYS A 230 -33.97 -28.27 13.25
CA LYS A 230 -35.08 -28.47 14.18
C LYS A 230 -34.74 -28.00 15.60
N ILE A 231 -33.51 -28.25 16.05
CA ILE A 231 -33.00 -27.81 17.37
C ILE A 231 -33.08 -26.28 17.50
N PHE A 232 -32.69 -25.53 16.46
CA PHE A 232 -32.79 -24.07 16.48
C PHE A 232 -34.25 -23.60 16.63
N ILE A 233 -35.19 -24.25 15.94
CA ILE A 233 -36.61 -23.93 16.01
C ILE A 233 -37.17 -24.24 17.40
N ASP A 234 -36.89 -25.44 17.92
CA ASP A 234 -37.37 -25.89 19.23
C ASP A 234 -36.79 -25.02 20.37
N GLN A 235 -35.53 -24.60 20.25
CA GLN A 235 -34.91 -23.67 21.18
C GLN A 235 -35.57 -22.29 21.15
N THR A 236 -35.89 -21.77 19.96
CA THR A 236 -36.59 -20.48 19.82
C THR A 236 -37.97 -20.53 20.49
N MET A 237 -38.69 -21.66 20.37
CA MET A 237 -39.99 -21.84 21.04
C MET A 237 -39.85 -21.90 22.56
N ARG A 238 -38.86 -22.65 23.08
CA ARG A 238 -38.57 -22.71 24.52
C ARG A 238 -38.20 -21.35 25.10
N GLU A 239 -37.36 -20.59 24.39
CA GLU A 239 -36.95 -19.23 24.80
C GLU A 239 -38.14 -18.28 24.82
N ARG A 240 -39.06 -18.38 23.84
CA ARG A 240 -40.29 -17.58 23.80
C ARG A 240 -41.25 -17.88 24.95
N GLU A 241 -41.35 -19.12 25.41
CA GLU A 241 -42.24 -19.50 26.52
C GLU A 241 -41.65 -19.15 27.89
N ASN A 242 -40.31 -19.14 28.03
CA ASN A 242 -39.62 -19.00 29.31
C ASN A 242 -38.78 -17.71 29.44
N VAL A 243 -39.11 -16.67 28.66
CA VAL A 243 -38.35 -15.39 28.58
C VAL A 243 -37.99 -14.83 29.97
N ASN A 244 -38.98 -14.77 30.86
CA ASN A 244 -38.82 -14.14 32.18
C ASN A 244 -37.85 -14.91 33.09
N GLN A 245 -37.91 -16.24 33.06
CA GLN A 245 -37.02 -17.10 33.86
C GLN A 245 -35.59 -17.03 33.33
N ILE A 246 -35.41 -17.08 32.02
CA ILE A 246 -34.09 -17.00 31.37
C ILE A 246 -33.43 -15.66 31.69
N ASN A 247 -34.18 -14.55 31.62
CA ASN A 247 -33.65 -13.22 31.93
C ASN A 247 -33.25 -13.08 33.41
N GLN A 248 -34.02 -13.65 34.34
CA GLN A 248 -33.68 -13.63 35.77
C GLN A 248 -32.43 -14.44 36.09
N VAL A 249 -32.30 -15.65 35.52
CA VAL A 249 -31.11 -16.50 35.70
C VAL A 249 -29.89 -15.84 35.08
N ALA A 250 -30.00 -15.31 33.86
CA ALA A 250 -28.90 -14.59 33.21
C ALA A 250 -28.45 -13.36 34.01
N PHE A 251 -29.39 -12.60 34.59
CA PHE A 251 -29.06 -11.44 35.43
C PHE A 251 -28.37 -11.85 36.75
N ALA A 252 -28.81 -12.95 37.36
CA ALA A 252 -28.18 -13.51 38.56
C ALA A 252 -26.76 -14.04 38.28
N GLU A 253 -26.56 -14.76 37.16
CA GLU A 253 -25.25 -15.26 36.74
C GLU A 253 -24.29 -14.14 36.32
N MET A 254 -24.77 -13.09 35.64
CA MET A 254 -23.99 -11.87 35.38
C MET A 254 -23.57 -11.17 36.69
N SER A 255 -24.45 -11.16 37.68
CA SER A 255 -24.18 -10.54 38.99
C SER A 255 -23.21 -11.37 39.83
N ALA A 256 -23.10 -12.67 39.58
CA ALA A 256 -22.14 -13.56 40.23
C ALA A 256 -20.77 -13.56 39.52
N SER A 257 -20.75 -13.52 38.19
CA SER A 257 -19.53 -13.51 37.37
C SER A 257 -18.78 -12.17 37.36
N SER A 258 -19.42 -11.09 37.82
CA SER A 258 -18.76 -9.80 38.06
C SER A 258 -17.81 -9.82 39.28
N ALA A 259 -17.76 -10.91 40.04
CA ALA A 259 -16.83 -11.12 41.15
C ALA A 259 -15.50 -11.80 40.75
N ASP A 260 -15.35 -12.25 39.49
CA ASP A 260 -14.14 -12.95 39.05
C ASP A 260 -13.10 -11.99 38.44
N SER A 261 -12.09 -11.68 39.27
CA SER A 261 -10.76 -11.14 38.90
C SER A 261 -10.71 -9.80 38.13
N ILE A 262 -10.77 -8.69 38.86
CA ILE A 262 -10.37 -7.37 38.36
C ILE A 262 -9.63 -6.64 39.49
N SER A 263 -8.57 -5.91 39.13
CA SER A 263 -7.79 -5.03 40.01
C SER A 263 -8.63 -4.39 41.11
N THR A 264 -8.24 -4.56 42.37
CA THR A 264 -9.00 -4.01 43.51
C THR A 264 -8.95 -2.49 43.60
N ASP A 265 -8.01 -1.85 42.89
CA ASP A 265 -7.90 -0.39 42.77
C ASP A 265 -8.17 0.06 41.32
N PRO A 266 -9.24 0.84 41.05
CA PRO A 266 -9.55 1.38 39.73
C PRO A 266 -8.54 2.43 39.24
N ASN A 267 -7.71 3.00 40.13
CA ASN A 267 -6.67 3.95 39.74
C ASN A 267 -5.36 3.28 39.29
N HIS A 268 -5.14 2.01 39.64
CA HIS A 268 -3.89 1.27 39.38
C HIS A 268 -4.18 -0.14 38.82
N SER A 269 -4.90 -0.20 37.69
CA SER A 269 -5.24 -1.46 37.03
C SER A 269 -4.04 -2.14 36.38
N VAL A 270 -3.78 -3.38 36.81
CA VAL A 270 -2.74 -4.25 36.24
C VAL A 270 -3.42 -5.49 35.68
N GLU A 271 -3.14 -5.79 34.41
CA GLU A 271 -3.53 -7.03 33.77
C GLU A 271 -2.39 -8.05 33.92
N ILE A 272 -2.75 -9.26 34.33
CA ILE A 272 -1.82 -10.37 34.59
C ILE A 272 -2.16 -11.56 33.69
N ALA A 273 -1.17 -12.06 32.94
CA ALA A 273 -1.26 -13.31 32.22
C ALA A 273 -0.11 -14.23 32.59
N VAL A 274 -0.41 -15.47 32.97
CA VAL A 274 0.58 -16.45 33.41
C VAL A 274 0.62 -17.59 32.39
N THR A 275 1.81 -17.95 31.91
CA THR A 275 2.02 -19.09 31.02
C THR A 275 3.17 -19.95 31.52
N VAL A 276 3.06 -21.27 31.34
CA VAL A 276 4.08 -22.24 31.73
C VAL A 276 4.71 -22.86 30.51
N ASN A 277 6.05 -22.88 30.49
CA ASN A 277 6.83 -23.51 29.44
C ASN A 277 7.72 -24.59 30.04
N GLY A 278 7.49 -25.85 29.63
CA GLY A 278 8.29 -26.99 30.04
C GLY A 278 7.42 -28.20 30.38
N PHE A 279 7.92 -29.40 30.08
CA PHE A 279 7.29 -30.67 30.44
C PHE A 279 8.24 -31.42 31.37
N GLY A 280 7.84 -31.63 32.63
CA GLY A 280 8.65 -32.32 33.63
C GLY A 280 8.59 -31.68 35.02
N PRO A 281 9.35 -32.21 36.00
CA PRO A 281 9.38 -31.69 37.38
C PRO A 281 10.06 -30.33 37.50
N LYS A 282 10.71 -29.83 36.44
CA LYS A 282 11.24 -28.46 36.37
C LYS A 282 10.64 -27.75 35.16
N PHE A 283 9.99 -26.62 35.40
CA PHE A 283 9.35 -25.83 34.36
C PHE A 283 9.55 -24.35 34.58
N ARG A 284 9.35 -23.57 33.51
CA ARG A 284 9.51 -22.12 33.52
C ARG A 284 8.15 -21.45 33.62
N LEU A 285 7.95 -20.65 34.66
CA LEU A 285 6.78 -19.81 34.83
C LEU A 285 7.06 -18.44 34.22
N ASN A 286 6.23 -18.01 33.26
CA ASN A 286 6.28 -16.69 32.67
C ASN A 286 5.05 -15.89 33.10
N VAL A 287 5.28 -14.74 33.73
CA VAL A 287 4.24 -13.81 34.14
C VAL A 287 4.35 -12.55 33.28
N LYS A 288 3.32 -12.30 32.48
CA LYS A 288 3.15 -11.09 31.69
C LYS A 288 2.31 -10.10 32.47
N LEU A 289 2.83 -8.88 32.62
CA LEU A 289 2.18 -7.76 33.26
C LEU A 289 1.98 -6.62 32.24
N SER A 290 0.81 -6.02 32.25
CA SER A 290 0.51 -4.78 31.51
C SER A 290 -0.23 -3.80 32.42
N CYS A 291 0.13 -2.52 32.30
CA CYS A 291 -0.66 -1.44 32.89
C CYS A 291 -1.76 -1.04 31.91
N THR A 292 -3.01 -1.05 32.39
CA THR A 292 -4.21 -0.68 31.62
C THR A 292 -4.83 0.65 32.06
N THR A 293 -4.15 1.41 32.93
CA THR A 293 -4.72 2.65 33.49
C THR A 293 -4.81 3.76 32.43
N ASP A 294 -6.04 4.03 31.99
CA ASP A 294 -6.42 5.27 31.33
C ASP A 294 -7.09 6.17 32.37
N THR A 295 -6.34 7.12 32.94
CA THR A 295 -6.91 8.05 33.92
C THR A 295 -7.77 9.07 33.17
N THR A 296 -9.08 8.91 33.21
CA THR A 296 -10.03 9.93 32.74
C THR A 296 -10.18 11.00 33.80
N ILE A 297 -9.50 12.14 33.63
CA ILE A 297 -9.74 13.31 34.49
C ILE A 297 -11.07 13.94 34.01
N SER A 298 -12.17 13.65 34.70
CA SER A 298 -13.44 14.36 34.52
C SER A 298 -13.36 15.75 35.15
N ASN A 299 -12.75 16.71 34.45
CA ASN A 299 -12.91 18.12 34.81
C ASN A 299 -14.31 18.57 34.35
N CYS A 300 -15.32 18.37 35.20
CA CYS A 300 -16.66 18.93 35.04
C CYS A 300 -16.63 20.46 35.22
N GLN A 301 -15.97 21.20 34.33
CA GLN A 301 -16.28 22.63 34.14
C GLN A 301 -15.71 23.35 32.92
N LYS A 302 -14.89 22.75 32.05
CA LYS A 302 -14.41 23.44 30.84
C LYS A 302 -14.38 22.53 29.62
N LYS A 303 -15.17 22.89 28.59
CA LYS A 303 -15.14 22.33 27.23
C LYS A 303 -13.74 22.60 26.62
N THR A 304 -12.83 21.66 26.80
CA THR A 304 -11.52 21.60 26.14
C THR A 304 -11.25 20.14 25.72
N PRO A 305 -10.43 19.89 24.68
CA PRO A 305 -10.33 18.58 24.04
C PRO A 305 -9.91 17.48 25.01
N PHE A 306 -10.53 16.31 24.85
CA PHE A 306 -10.33 15.09 25.62
C PHE A 306 -8.86 14.64 25.53
N PHE A 307 -8.09 14.80 26.61
CA PHE A 307 -6.72 14.31 26.69
C PHE A 307 -6.68 13.16 27.70
N THR A 308 -6.58 11.92 27.19
CA THR A 308 -6.42 10.71 28.01
C THR A 308 -4.97 10.67 28.49
N ARG A 309 -4.72 10.87 29.79
CA ARG A 309 -3.36 10.80 30.33
C ARG A 309 -3.07 9.36 30.73
N LYS A 310 -2.18 8.72 29.97
CA LYS A 310 -1.64 7.39 30.26
C LYS A 310 -0.59 7.53 31.37
N THR A 311 -0.87 6.98 32.54
CA THR A 311 0.01 7.11 33.72
C THR A 311 0.82 5.83 33.92
N PRO A 312 2.17 5.89 33.95
CA PRO A 312 2.98 4.73 34.25
C PRO A 312 2.92 4.34 35.73
N LEU A 313 3.05 3.04 36.00
CA LEU A 313 3.11 2.50 37.36
C LEU A 313 4.56 2.27 37.77
N TYR A 314 4.86 2.60 39.02
CA TYR A 314 6.17 2.46 39.65
C TYR A 314 6.06 1.65 40.95
N ASN A 315 7.20 1.25 41.52
CA ASN A 315 7.30 0.63 42.85
C ASN A 315 6.41 -0.61 43.01
N LEU A 316 6.44 -1.49 42.01
CA LEU A 316 5.69 -2.72 41.98
C LEU A 316 6.56 -3.92 42.35
N TRP A 317 5.94 -4.90 43.00
CA TRP A 317 6.56 -6.17 43.34
C TRP A 317 5.66 -7.32 42.92
N LEU A 318 6.26 -8.32 42.28
CA LEU A 318 5.61 -9.55 41.88
C LEU A 318 6.00 -10.65 42.87
N SER A 319 5.01 -11.23 43.54
CA SER A 319 5.19 -12.27 44.54
C SER A 319 4.51 -13.57 44.11
N MET A 320 5.21 -14.68 44.31
CA MET A 320 4.70 -16.03 44.09
C MET A 320 4.30 -16.64 45.43
N VAL A 321 3.03 -16.96 45.60
CA VAL A 321 2.50 -17.59 46.82
C VAL A 321 2.19 -19.06 46.50
N PHE A 322 2.91 -19.96 47.16
CA PHE A 322 2.89 -21.40 46.93
C PHE A 322 3.15 -22.17 48.23
N SER A 323 2.85 -23.47 48.22
CA SER A 323 3.16 -24.38 49.32
C SER A 323 4.60 -24.92 49.18
N PRO A 324 5.51 -24.66 50.14
CA PRO A 324 6.91 -25.07 50.04
C PRO A 324 7.16 -26.59 50.04
N SER A 325 6.17 -27.38 50.49
CA SER A 325 6.22 -28.84 50.43
C SER A 325 6.06 -29.38 49.00
N ILE A 326 5.41 -28.61 48.11
CA ILE A 326 5.01 -29.07 46.77
C ILE A 326 5.87 -28.42 45.68
N TYR A 327 6.21 -27.14 45.84
CA TYR A 327 7.00 -26.40 44.85
C TYR A 327 8.22 -25.74 45.47
N ARG A 328 9.30 -25.69 44.69
CA ARG A 328 10.51 -24.90 44.97
C ARG A 328 10.72 -23.89 43.86
N PHE A 329 10.71 -22.61 44.22
CA PHE A 329 10.95 -21.49 43.31
C PHE A 329 12.40 -21.00 43.42
N GLU A 330 13.00 -20.66 42.28
CA GLU A 330 14.31 -20.00 42.25
C GLU A 330 14.20 -18.54 42.72
N GLN A 331 13.15 -17.85 42.28
CA GLN A 331 12.82 -16.49 42.71
C GLN A 331 11.33 -16.41 43.05
N THR A 332 11.04 -16.03 44.29
CA THR A 332 9.67 -15.90 44.83
C THR A 332 9.18 -14.46 44.83
N LEU A 333 10.09 -13.49 44.91
CA LEU A 333 9.80 -12.07 44.95
C LEU A 333 10.66 -11.36 43.89
N ILE A 334 10.00 -10.73 42.91
CA ILE A 334 10.65 -10.10 41.76
C ILE A 334 10.30 -8.61 41.73
N PRO A 335 11.30 -7.70 41.74
CA PRO A 335 11.03 -6.27 41.59
C PRO A 335 10.55 -5.98 40.17
N VAL A 336 9.39 -5.34 40.06
CA VAL A 336 8.82 -4.93 38.78
C VAL A 336 9.25 -3.49 38.53
N SER A 337 10.00 -3.30 37.44
CA SER A 337 10.38 -1.96 36.97
C SER A 337 9.16 -1.16 36.51
N ILE A 338 9.37 0.04 35.97
CA ILE A 338 8.28 0.87 35.44
C ILE A 338 7.40 0.10 34.43
N LEU A 339 6.08 0.08 34.65
CA LEU A 339 5.12 -0.43 33.68
C LEU A 339 4.52 0.73 32.89
N MET A 340 4.92 0.85 31.62
CA MET A 340 4.35 1.83 30.69
C MET A 340 3.00 1.34 30.15
N PRO A 341 1.97 2.22 30.06
CA PRO A 341 0.70 1.84 29.47
C PRO A 341 0.84 1.40 28.01
N GLY A 342 0.12 0.35 27.63
CA GLY A 342 0.16 -0.23 26.28
C GLY A 342 1.38 -1.11 25.97
N HIS A 343 2.23 -1.41 26.96
CA HIS A 343 3.36 -2.33 26.83
C HIS A 343 3.18 -3.54 27.74
N PHE A 344 3.68 -4.71 27.29
CA PHE A 344 3.69 -5.94 28.08
C PHE A 344 5.12 -6.25 28.54
N TYR A 345 5.26 -6.55 29.83
CA TYR A 345 6.52 -6.91 30.46
C TYR A 345 6.43 -8.35 30.93
N THR A 346 7.42 -9.17 30.56
CA THR A 346 7.44 -10.60 30.92
C THR A 346 8.51 -10.85 31.96
N PHE A 347 8.10 -11.44 33.08
CA PHE A 347 8.96 -11.88 34.17
C PHE A 347 8.99 -13.39 34.20
N THR A 348 10.15 -13.97 34.47
CA THR A 348 10.35 -15.41 34.35
C THR A 348 11.03 -15.93 35.61
N THR A 349 10.50 -17.02 36.17
CA THR A 349 11.12 -17.76 37.29
C THR A 349 11.07 -19.26 37.02
N LEU A 350 12.05 -19.99 37.52
CA LEU A 350 12.10 -21.45 37.41
C LEU A 350 11.41 -22.08 38.62
N VAL A 351 10.55 -23.05 38.35
CA VAL A 351 9.79 -23.78 39.35
C VAL A 351 10.13 -25.26 39.26
N GLU A 352 10.41 -25.85 40.41
CA GLU A 352 10.61 -27.28 40.58
C GLU A 352 9.48 -27.87 41.41
N CYS A 353 8.82 -28.89 40.86
CA CYS A 353 7.76 -29.66 41.48
C CYS A 353 8.37 -30.81 42.28
N LEU A 354 8.15 -30.79 43.60
CA LEU A 354 8.68 -31.77 44.55
C LEU A 354 7.73 -32.97 44.72
N GLU A 355 6.42 -32.76 44.54
CA GLU A 355 5.37 -33.78 44.66
C GLU A 355 4.38 -33.68 43.50
N GLN A 356 3.86 -34.81 42.99
CA GLN A 356 2.99 -34.84 41.80
C GLN A 356 1.53 -34.43 42.06
N GLU A 357 1.19 -33.92 43.25
CA GLU A 357 -0.16 -33.45 43.55
C GLU A 357 -0.46 -32.10 42.88
N LYS A 358 -1.64 -31.99 42.27
CA LYS A 358 -2.09 -30.77 41.57
C LYS A 358 -2.62 -29.75 42.57
N VAL A 359 -1.74 -28.91 43.11
CA VAL A 359 -2.12 -27.75 43.93
C VAL A 359 -1.84 -26.47 43.16
N SER A 360 -2.79 -25.55 43.20
CA SER A 360 -2.72 -24.27 42.48
C SER A 360 -1.67 -23.34 43.07
N ILE A 361 -1.03 -22.57 42.20
CA ILE A 361 -0.09 -21.51 42.55
C ILE A 361 -0.81 -20.18 42.37
N SER A 362 -0.65 -19.26 43.33
CA SER A 362 -1.23 -17.91 43.23
C SER A 362 -0.13 -16.88 43.00
N VAL A 363 -0.30 -16.06 41.97
CA VAL A 363 0.62 -14.98 41.60
C VAL A 363 0.01 -13.66 42.02
N TRP A 364 0.71 -12.89 42.85
CA TRP A 364 0.21 -11.65 43.47
C TRP A 364 1.07 -10.47 43.04
N VAL A 365 0.43 -9.36 42.69
CA VAL A 365 1.12 -8.09 42.40
C VAL A 365 0.79 -7.10 43.50
N TYR A 366 1.83 -6.54 44.10
CA TYR A 366 1.72 -5.52 45.13
C TYR A 366 2.31 -4.20 44.66
N HIS A 367 1.69 -3.11 45.08
CA HIS A 367 2.21 -1.75 44.95
C HIS A 367 2.69 -1.26 46.31
N VAL A 368 3.91 -0.74 46.36
CA VAL A 368 4.53 -0.25 47.59
C VAL A 368 4.43 1.27 47.62
N LYS A 369 3.67 1.79 48.60
CA LYS A 369 3.50 3.23 48.80
C LYS A 369 3.65 3.55 50.29
N TYR A 370 4.61 4.40 50.64
CA TYR A 370 4.87 4.82 52.03
C TYR A 370 4.95 3.64 53.01
N ASP A 371 5.75 2.62 52.67
CA ASP A 371 5.94 1.38 53.45
C ASP A 371 4.70 0.52 53.69
N LEU A 372 3.59 0.80 52.99
CA LEU A 372 2.38 -0.03 52.96
C LEU A 372 2.31 -0.81 51.64
N LEU A 373 2.04 -2.12 51.75
CA LEU A 373 1.79 -3.01 50.62
C LEU A 373 0.30 -2.97 50.25
N THR A 374 -0.01 -2.43 49.07
CA THR A 374 -1.36 -2.48 48.50
C THR A 374 -1.44 -3.64 47.51
N PHE A 375 -2.37 -4.56 47.73
CA PHE A 375 -2.66 -5.63 46.78
C PHE A 375 -3.33 -5.05 45.53
N LEU A 376 -2.79 -5.32 44.33
CA LEU A 376 -3.37 -4.83 43.08
C LEU A 376 -4.18 -5.92 42.37
N ALA A 377 -3.59 -7.09 42.15
CA ALA A 377 -4.25 -8.18 41.44
C ALA A 377 -3.64 -9.55 41.79
N ASN A 378 -4.43 -10.60 41.64
CA ASN A 378 -3.96 -11.99 41.67
C ASN A 378 -4.35 -12.75 40.41
N LYS A 379 -3.62 -13.85 40.16
CA LYS A 379 -4.04 -14.87 39.21
C LYS A 379 -3.75 -16.25 39.78
N LEU A 380 -4.76 -17.10 39.78
CA LEU A 380 -4.64 -18.52 40.11
C LEU A 380 -4.24 -19.30 38.86
N TRP A 381 -3.30 -20.22 39.02
CA TRP A 381 -2.88 -21.15 37.99
C TRP A 381 -2.91 -22.59 38.53
N PHE A 382 -3.35 -23.54 37.70
CA PHE A 382 -3.51 -24.97 38.01
C PHE A 382 -2.41 -25.82 37.39
#